data_AF-A0A7L1S9B1-F1
#
_entry.id   AF-A0A7L1S9B1-F1
#
_cell.length_a   1.000
_cell.length_b   1.000
_cell.length_c   1.000
_cell.angle_alpha   90.00
_cell.angle_beta   90.00
_cell.angle_gamma   90.00
#
_symmetry.space_group_name_H-M   'P 1'
#
loop_
_entity.id
_entity.type
_entity.pdbx_description
1 polymer ?
#
loop_
_entity_poly.entity_id
_entity_poly.type
_entity_poly.pdbx_seq_one_letter_code
_entity_poly.pdbx_strand_id
1 'polypeptide(L)'
;MSFPVDIFTSNSHEELESSAEVYLFKLRWGNPNVPEFFSLPDHRKIPIRLTSVSFVPLYGQEQTHKVLALFAPWDPFTAVALYLADRWWSIDDIVRTSVPDRQGIHQVKSLGERIVLYVLNRIIYRTREMEKDDIPFLCHGSNHYAKIMWKKGEAIGFYSVKPTGSVCTSRIHQKYKLPVLDTMFVRKKYRGIDSGLIMLEDFVDSFTEEPLGLRYPLTPFIVFSCVCSACKQYLEKYPEDKNLLWQVEGGGDWFQKKSIMSIVQKENLRIAEASKKENKSLQTEDNSCQPAVSEASGPRTEVETQLSVDTIQKKSTTMKCYPNVTNVSIWTRSSHLKRQRLNRSRQEPGLETSQRDEENTLQVSKNR
;
A
#
# COMPACT_ATOMS: atom_id res chain seq x y z
N MET A 1 4.57 18.93 -21.49
CA MET A 1 3.95 17.70 -22.04
C MET A 1 3.11 17.07 -20.93
N SER A 2 1.84 16.73 -21.19
CA SER A 2 0.97 16.08 -20.19
C SER A 2 1.34 14.61 -20.04
N PHE A 3 1.34 14.10 -18.80
CA PHE A 3 1.60 12.69 -18.48
C PHE A 3 0.29 11.94 -18.20
N PRO A 4 0.29 10.59 -18.12
CA PRO A 4 -0.93 9.82 -17.91
C PRO A 4 -1.76 10.28 -16.71
N VAL A 5 -1.11 10.59 -15.58
CA VAL A 5 -1.81 11.06 -14.38
C VAL A 5 -2.56 12.39 -14.61
N ASP A 6 -2.11 13.21 -15.55
CA ASP A 6 -2.72 14.50 -15.90
C ASP A 6 -3.83 14.35 -16.94
N ILE A 7 -3.78 13.29 -17.75
CA ILE A 7 -4.79 13.01 -18.78
C ILE A 7 -6.01 12.37 -18.13
N PHE A 8 -5.81 11.37 -17.27
CA PHE A 8 -6.88 10.56 -16.68
C PHE A 8 -7.46 11.17 -15.40
N THR A 9 -7.80 12.46 -15.42
CA THR A 9 -8.46 13.16 -14.29
C THR A 9 -9.96 12.89 -14.24
N SER A 10 -10.62 12.76 -15.40
CA SER A 10 -12.08 12.60 -15.54
C SER A 10 -12.51 11.43 -16.43
N ASN A 11 -11.55 10.74 -17.05
CA ASN A 11 -11.81 9.62 -17.97
C ASN A 11 -12.30 8.38 -17.23
N SER A 12 -13.07 7.56 -17.95
CA SER A 12 -13.61 6.30 -17.45
C SER A 12 -12.71 5.11 -17.80
N HIS A 13 -12.89 3.99 -17.10
CA HIS A 13 -12.16 2.75 -17.38
C HIS A 13 -12.53 2.16 -18.73
N GLU A 14 -13.77 2.37 -19.17
CA GLU A 14 -14.28 1.90 -20.47
C GLU A 14 -13.55 2.56 -21.64
N GLU A 15 -13.22 3.85 -21.54
CA GLU A 15 -12.45 4.56 -22.58
C GLU A 15 -11.04 3.98 -22.72
N LEU A 16 -10.40 3.67 -21.58
CA LEU A 16 -9.07 3.07 -21.55
C LEU A 16 -9.07 1.68 -22.22
N GLU A 17 -10.04 0.85 -21.89
CA GLU A 17 -10.16 -0.50 -22.45
C GLU A 17 -10.54 -0.47 -23.92
N SER A 18 -11.51 0.35 -24.31
CA SER A 18 -11.97 0.48 -25.69
C SER A 18 -10.83 0.93 -26.62
N SER A 19 -10.05 1.93 -26.21
CA SER A 19 -8.87 2.39 -26.95
C SER A 19 -7.84 1.27 -27.14
N ALA A 20 -7.59 0.48 -26.08
CA ALA A 20 -6.66 -0.64 -26.12
C ALA A 20 -7.16 -1.80 -26.99
N GLU A 21 -8.47 -2.10 -26.99
CA GLU A 21 -9.08 -3.12 -27.84
C GLU A 21 -9.00 -2.73 -29.33
N VAL A 22 -9.30 -1.47 -29.65
CA VAL A 22 -9.16 -0.94 -31.01
C VAL A 22 -7.70 -1.03 -31.48
N TYR A 23 -6.75 -0.69 -30.61
CA TYR A 23 -5.33 -0.83 -30.93
C TYR A 23 -4.92 -2.30 -31.14
N LEU A 24 -5.36 -3.20 -30.27
CA LEU A 24 -5.07 -4.63 -30.41
C LEU A 24 -5.67 -5.22 -31.70
N PHE A 25 -6.87 -4.77 -32.09
CA PHE A 25 -7.48 -5.13 -33.37
C PHE A 25 -6.61 -4.66 -34.54
N LYS A 26 -6.16 -3.39 -34.54
CA LYS A 26 -5.23 -2.87 -35.55
C LYS A 26 -3.93 -3.68 -35.61
N LEU A 27 -3.38 -4.04 -34.46
CA LEU A 27 -2.14 -4.84 -34.37
C LEU A 27 -2.32 -6.24 -34.97
N ARG A 28 -3.52 -6.85 -34.88
CA ARG A 28 -3.82 -8.15 -35.51
C ARG A 28 -3.84 -8.11 -37.03
N TRP A 29 -4.30 -7.00 -37.58
CA TRP A 29 -4.41 -6.78 -39.03
C TRP A 29 -3.25 -5.96 -39.60
N GLY A 30 -2.26 -5.63 -38.77
CA GLY A 30 -1.09 -4.86 -39.15
C GLY A 30 -0.23 -5.63 -40.16
N ASN A 31 0.44 -4.89 -41.04
CA ASN A 31 1.32 -5.49 -42.04
C ASN A 31 2.56 -6.09 -41.33
N PRO A 32 2.81 -7.41 -41.44
CA PRO A 32 3.95 -8.06 -40.77
C PRO A 32 5.31 -7.54 -41.26
N ASN A 33 5.36 -6.91 -42.45
CA ASN A 33 6.57 -6.33 -43.02
C ASN A 33 6.91 -4.93 -42.48
N VAL A 34 6.03 -4.32 -41.67
CA VAL A 34 6.25 -3.01 -41.04
C VAL A 34 6.06 -3.15 -39.52
N PRO A 35 7.04 -3.73 -38.80
CA PRO A 35 6.92 -3.93 -37.37
C PRO A 35 6.91 -2.61 -36.60
N GLU A 36 5.96 -2.47 -35.67
CA GLU A 36 5.96 -1.37 -34.70
C GLU A 36 6.98 -1.63 -33.59
N PHE A 37 7.60 -0.56 -33.10
CA PHE A 37 8.56 -0.64 -32.00
C PHE A 37 8.26 0.42 -30.95
N PHE A 38 8.36 0.02 -29.68
CA PHE A 38 8.41 0.94 -28.56
C PHE A 38 9.87 1.22 -28.18
N SER A 39 10.23 2.50 -28.04
CA SER A 39 11.58 2.88 -27.62
C SER A 39 11.59 3.16 -26.12
N LEU A 40 12.41 2.41 -25.38
CA LEU A 40 12.66 2.65 -23.97
C LEU A 40 13.51 3.91 -23.76
N PRO A 41 13.54 4.46 -22.52
CA PRO A 41 14.39 5.60 -22.17
C PRO A 41 15.90 5.37 -22.41
N ASP A 42 16.34 4.11 -22.43
CA ASP A 42 17.73 3.71 -22.72
C ASP A 42 17.98 3.39 -24.20
N HIS A 43 17.07 3.83 -25.08
CA HIS A 43 17.09 3.65 -26.53
C HIS A 43 16.96 2.20 -27.02
N ARG A 44 16.68 1.24 -26.13
CA ARG A 44 16.32 -0.12 -26.55
C ARG A 44 14.96 -0.11 -27.24
N LYS A 45 14.88 -0.76 -28.41
CA LYS A 45 13.64 -0.92 -29.18
C LYS A 45 13.01 -2.26 -28.87
N ILE A 46 11.76 -2.23 -28.42
CA ILE A 46 10.96 -3.42 -28.13
C ILE A 46 9.95 -3.59 -29.26
N PRO A 47 9.99 -4.71 -29.99
CA PRO A 47 9.00 -4.96 -31.04
C PRO A 47 7.62 -5.14 -30.42
N ILE A 48 6.64 -4.40 -30.91
CA ILE A 48 5.24 -4.55 -30.48
C ILE A 48 4.59 -5.61 -31.37
N ARG A 49 4.28 -6.74 -30.76
CA ARG A 49 3.65 -7.91 -31.37
C ARG A 49 2.52 -8.42 -30.50
N LEU A 50 1.58 -9.16 -31.10
CA LEU A 50 0.49 -9.82 -30.36
C LEU A 50 0.98 -10.73 -29.23
N THR A 51 2.17 -11.33 -29.37
CA THR A 51 2.77 -12.18 -28.35
C THR A 51 3.47 -11.41 -27.23
N SER A 52 3.77 -10.12 -27.46
CA SER A 52 4.45 -9.25 -26.48
C SER A 52 3.48 -8.35 -25.71
N VAL A 53 2.19 -8.33 -26.07
CA VAL A 53 1.18 -7.49 -25.41
C VAL A 53 0.10 -8.36 -24.78
N SER A 54 -0.38 -7.96 -23.60
CA SER A 54 -1.48 -8.65 -22.94
C SER A 54 -2.23 -7.73 -21.99
N PHE A 55 -3.52 -7.99 -21.80
CA PHE A 55 -4.32 -7.29 -20.81
C PHE A 55 -3.98 -7.78 -19.40
N VAL A 56 -3.70 -6.84 -18.51
CA VAL A 56 -3.45 -7.09 -17.09
C VAL A 56 -4.51 -6.41 -16.23
N PRO A 57 -4.97 -7.05 -15.13
CA PRO A 57 -5.97 -6.45 -14.25
C PRO A 57 -5.38 -5.27 -13.50
N LEU A 58 -6.06 -4.12 -13.52
CA LEU A 58 -5.63 -2.90 -12.84
C LEU A 58 -5.77 -3.03 -11.31
N TYR A 59 -6.79 -3.75 -10.84
CA TYR A 59 -7.17 -3.84 -9.42
C TYR A 59 -6.94 -5.23 -8.81
N GLY A 60 -5.96 -5.98 -9.32
CA GLY A 60 -5.55 -7.26 -8.76
C GLY A 60 -6.51 -8.40 -9.10
N GLN A 61 -7.36 -8.82 -8.15
CA GLN A 61 -8.30 -9.95 -8.35
C GLN A 61 -9.54 -9.54 -9.15
N GLU A 62 -9.83 -8.24 -9.22
CA GLU A 62 -10.89 -7.69 -10.05
C GLU A 62 -10.49 -7.77 -11.52
N GLN A 63 -11.20 -8.59 -12.29
CA GLN A 63 -10.96 -8.79 -13.72
C GLN A 63 -11.82 -7.89 -14.61
N THR A 64 -12.67 -7.04 -14.05
CA THR A 64 -13.50 -6.11 -14.82
C THR A 64 -12.62 -5.06 -15.48
N HIS A 65 -11.76 -4.42 -14.69
CA HIS A 65 -10.92 -3.33 -15.16
C HIS A 65 -9.51 -3.77 -15.53
N LYS A 66 -9.11 -3.58 -16.78
CA LYS A 66 -7.85 -4.04 -17.34
C LYS A 66 -7.13 -2.90 -18.07
N VAL A 67 -5.83 -3.09 -18.24
CA VAL A 67 -4.98 -2.22 -19.05
C VAL A 67 -4.10 -3.07 -19.95
N LEU A 68 -3.85 -2.63 -21.18
CA LEU A 68 -2.96 -3.32 -22.10
C LEU A 68 -1.50 -3.00 -21.75
N ALA A 69 -0.74 -4.05 -21.44
CA ALA A 69 0.67 -3.95 -21.11
C ALA A 69 1.53 -4.54 -22.23
N LEU A 70 2.68 -3.91 -22.46
CA LEU A 70 3.77 -4.43 -23.29
C LEU A 70 4.79 -5.10 -22.37
N PHE A 71 5.24 -6.29 -22.73
CA PHE A 71 6.16 -7.11 -21.95
C PHE A 71 7.55 -7.15 -22.58
N ALA A 72 8.57 -7.27 -21.73
CA ALA A 72 9.95 -7.40 -22.17
C ALA A 72 10.17 -8.71 -22.95
N PRO A 73 10.89 -8.69 -24.08
CA PRO A 73 11.24 -9.91 -24.81
C PRO A 73 12.10 -10.89 -24.01
N TRP A 74 12.89 -10.38 -23.06
CA TRP A 74 13.78 -11.17 -22.19
C TRP A 74 13.11 -11.65 -20.91
N ASP A 75 11.94 -11.10 -20.55
CA ASP A 75 11.18 -11.52 -19.37
C ASP A 75 9.68 -11.32 -19.61
N PRO A 76 8.93 -12.40 -19.90
CA PRO A 76 7.50 -12.32 -20.22
C PRO A 76 6.62 -11.89 -19.03
N PHE A 77 7.17 -11.79 -17.82
CA PHE A 77 6.44 -11.35 -16.63
C PHE A 77 6.68 -9.86 -16.30
N THR A 78 7.63 -9.21 -16.96
CA THR A 78 7.96 -7.80 -16.72
C THR A 78 7.31 -6.91 -17.77
N ALA A 79 6.29 -6.16 -17.33
CA ALA A 79 5.70 -5.10 -18.11
C ALA A 79 6.64 -3.87 -18.19
N VAL A 80 6.86 -3.39 -19.41
CA VAL A 80 7.81 -2.30 -19.73
C VAL A 80 7.10 -1.03 -20.22
N ALA A 81 5.85 -1.14 -20.63
CA ALA A 81 5.00 0.00 -21.00
C ALA A 81 3.52 -0.36 -20.82
N LEU A 82 2.68 0.65 -20.65
CA LEU A 82 1.22 0.52 -20.70
C LEU A 82 0.66 1.35 -21.85
N TYR A 83 -0.37 0.83 -22.52
CA TYR A 83 -1.09 1.57 -23.55
C TYR A 83 -2.19 2.41 -22.89
N LEU A 84 -2.02 3.74 -22.89
CA LEU A 84 -2.91 4.68 -22.21
C LEU A 84 -3.13 5.89 -23.13
N ALA A 85 -4.39 6.29 -23.35
CA ALA A 85 -4.76 7.46 -24.17
C ALA A 85 -4.14 7.40 -25.59
N ASP A 86 -4.44 6.30 -26.28
CA ASP A 86 -4.01 6.02 -27.65
C ASP A 86 -2.50 6.02 -27.90
N ARG A 87 -1.69 5.79 -26.85
CA ARG A 87 -0.23 5.70 -26.98
C ARG A 87 0.40 4.80 -25.94
N TRP A 88 1.60 4.30 -26.26
CA TRP A 88 2.44 3.57 -25.33
C TRP A 88 3.20 4.53 -24.40
N TRP A 89 3.12 4.26 -23.09
CA TRP A 89 3.83 5.01 -22.06
C TRP A 89 4.82 4.13 -21.34
N SER A 90 6.05 4.64 -21.18
CA SER A 90 7.06 3.95 -20.37
C SER A 90 6.66 3.94 -18.90
N ILE A 91 7.11 2.93 -18.16
CA ILE A 91 6.91 2.84 -16.71
C ILE A 91 7.40 4.10 -15.98
N ASP A 92 8.51 4.69 -16.45
CA ASP A 92 9.13 5.85 -15.83
C ASP A 92 8.39 7.16 -16.14
N ASP A 93 7.67 7.23 -17.26
CA ASP A 93 6.81 8.37 -17.59
C ASP A 93 5.46 8.29 -16.88
N ILE A 94 4.91 7.10 -16.68
CA ILE A 94 3.61 6.93 -16.00
C ILE A 94 3.68 7.48 -14.57
N VAL A 95 4.81 7.35 -13.90
CA VAL A 95 5.02 7.86 -12.53
C VAL A 95 5.38 9.34 -12.48
N ARG A 96 5.29 10.08 -13.58
CA ARG A 96 5.56 11.53 -13.64
C ARG A 96 4.27 12.31 -13.88
N THR A 97 4.32 13.59 -13.55
CA THR A 97 3.29 14.59 -13.85
C THR A 97 3.92 15.77 -14.56
N SER A 98 3.11 16.50 -15.32
CA SER A 98 3.50 17.75 -15.98
C SER A 98 3.63 18.91 -15.01
N VAL A 99 3.17 18.75 -13.76
CA VAL A 99 3.26 19.76 -12.69
C VAL A 99 4.54 19.51 -11.88
N PRO A 100 5.66 20.23 -12.15
CA PRO A 100 6.93 20.00 -11.47
C PRO A 100 6.86 20.33 -9.96
N ASP A 101 5.97 21.24 -9.59
CA ASP A 101 5.73 21.66 -8.21
C ASP A 101 4.85 20.69 -7.42
N ARG A 102 4.41 19.57 -8.03
CA ARG A 102 3.69 18.53 -7.31
C ARG A 102 4.63 17.85 -6.30
N GLN A 103 4.36 18.09 -5.03
CA GLN A 103 5.15 17.63 -3.88
C GLN A 103 4.24 17.09 -2.78
N GLY A 104 4.81 16.27 -1.89
CA GLY A 104 4.15 15.81 -0.67
C GLY A 104 3.20 14.66 -0.93
N ILE A 105 2.32 14.39 0.05
CA ILE A 105 1.44 13.23 0.03
C ILE A 105 0.04 13.64 -0.41
N HIS A 106 -0.50 12.94 -1.42
CA HIS A 106 -1.80 13.22 -2.02
C HIS A 106 -2.66 11.98 -2.02
N GLN A 107 -3.92 12.12 -1.60
CA GLN A 107 -4.89 11.02 -1.64
C GLN A 107 -5.26 10.69 -3.08
N VAL A 108 -5.31 9.39 -3.39
CA VAL A 108 -5.70 8.87 -4.70
C VAL A 108 -7.20 9.08 -4.92
N LYS A 109 -7.55 9.84 -5.96
CA LYS A 109 -8.92 10.19 -6.34
C LYS A 109 -9.21 9.93 -7.82
N SER A 110 -8.20 10.02 -8.70
CA SER A 110 -8.40 9.85 -10.14
C SER A 110 -7.97 8.47 -10.66
N LEU A 111 -8.45 8.11 -11.86
CA LEU A 111 -8.00 6.90 -12.57
C LEU A 111 -6.50 6.99 -12.89
N GLY A 112 -6.01 8.17 -13.28
CA GLY A 112 -4.58 8.40 -13.50
C GLY A 112 -3.75 8.04 -12.28
N GLU A 113 -4.17 8.48 -11.09
CA GLU A 113 -3.48 8.16 -9.83
C GLU A 113 -3.58 6.67 -9.47
N ARG A 114 -4.70 6.01 -9.80
CA ARG A 114 -4.82 4.55 -9.66
C ARG A 114 -3.83 3.80 -10.56
N ILE A 115 -3.61 4.29 -11.78
CA ILE A 115 -2.60 3.74 -12.70
C ILE A 115 -1.19 3.96 -12.13
N VAL A 116 -0.88 5.15 -11.59
CA VAL A 116 0.41 5.39 -10.91
C VAL A 116 0.61 4.43 -9.74
N LEU A 117 -0.42 4.25 -8.91
CA LEU A 117 -0.40 3.32 -7.79
C LEU A 117 -0.20 1.87 -8.24
N TYR A 118 -0.81 1.47 -9.36
CA TYR A 118 -0.61 0.17 -9.98
C TYR A 118 0.84 -0.02 -10.41
N VAL A 119 1.39 0.95 -11.13
CA VAL A 119 2.78 0.89 -11.61
C VAL A 119 3.77 0.82 -10.45
N LEU A 120 3.60 1.63 -9.41
CA LEU A 120 4.47 1.60 -8.23
C LEU A 120 4.44 0.23 -7.52
N ASN A 121 3.25 -0.34 -7.32
CA ASN A 121 3.08 -1.58 -6.57
C ASN A 121 3.38 -2.84 -7.41
N ARG A 122 2.79 -2.95 -8.61
CA ARG A 122 2.82 -4.17 -9.42
C ARG A 122 4.03 -4.28 -10.32
N ILE A 123 4.57 -3.16 -10.77
CA ILE A 123 5.67 -3.17 -11.74
C ILE A 123 6.97 -2.79 -11.02
N ILE A 124 7.09 -1.54 -10.55
CA ILE A 124 8.35 -1.03 -9.98
C ILE A 124 8.75 -1.84 -8.74
N TYR A 125 7.87 -1.96 -7.75
CA TYR A 125 8.20 -2.72 -6.54
C TYR A 125 8.57 -4.17 -6.89
N ARG A 126 7.68 -4.93 -7.54
CA ARG A 126 7.89 -6.37 -7.75
C ARG A 126 9.07 -6.74 -8.66
N THR A 127 9.34 -5.94 -9.70
CA THR A 127 10.36 -6.29 -10.70
C THR A 127 11.71 -5.63 -10.42
N ARG A 128 11.73 -4.46 -9.76
CA ARG A 128 12.96 -3.66 -9.59
C ARG A 128 13.42 -3.54 -8.14
N GLU A 129 12.53 -3.65 -7.16
CA GLU A 129 12.85 -3.19 -5.79
C GLU A 129 12.43 -4.14 -4.65
N MET A 130 11.77 -5.25 -4.95
CA MET A 130 11.38 -6.27 -3.98
C MET A 130 12.60 -7.08 -3.56
N GLU A 131 12.74 -7.35 -2.27
CA GLU A 131 13.79 -8.26 -1.78
C GLU A 131 13.42 -9.72 -2.09
N LYS A 132 14.41 -10.61 -2.17
CA LYS A 132 14.20 -12.02 -2.58
C LYS A 132 13.23 -12.77 -1.66
N ASP A 133 13.24 -12.44 -0.37
CA ASP A 133 12.43 -13.12 0.66
C ASP A 133 11.17 -12.31 1.05
N ASP A 134 10.89 -11.20 0.34
CA ASP A 134 9.71 -10.39 0.62
C ASP A 134 8.45 -11.01 0.01
N ILE A 135 7.36 -10.96 0.79
CA ILE A 135 6.04 -11.31 0.29
C ILE A 135 5.52 -10.12 -0.52
N PRO A 136 5.12 -10.31 -1.80
CA PRO A 136 4.66 -9.21 -2.62
C PRO A 136 3.37 -8.59 -2.07
N PHE A 137 3.31 -7.25 -2.05
CA PHE A 137 2.10 -6.53 -1.68
C PHE A 137 0.93 -6.92 -2.58
N LEU A 138 -0.26 -7.02 -2.00
CA LEU A 138 -1.49 -7.20 -2.76
C LEU A 138 -1.76 -5.95 -3.60
N CYS A 139 -2.49 -6.12 -4.71
CA CYS A 139 -2.91 -4.96 -5.49
C CYS A 139 -3.95 -4.16 -4.71
N HIS A 140 -4.03 -2.87 -4.99
CA HIS A 140 -5.11 -2.05 -4.50
C HIS A 140 -6.39 -2.35 -5.31
N GLY A 141 -7.55 -2.15 -4.67
CA GLY A 141 -8.85 -2.15 -5.33
C GLY A 141 -9.20 -0.75 -5.82
N SER A 142 -10.19 -0.65 -6.70
CA SER A 142 -10.70 0.61 -7.26
C SER A 142 -11.09 1.65 -6.20
N ASN A 143 -11.63 1.20 -5.07
CA ASN A 143 -12.11 2.06 -3.98
C ASN A 143 -11.22 2.01 -2.71
N HIS A 144 -10.04 1.38 -2.76
CA HIS A 144 -9.17 1.33 -1.58
C HIS A 144 -8.61 2.71 -1.23
N TYR A 145 -8.56 3.02 0.06
CA TYR A 145 -7.88 4.21 0.55
C TYR A 145 -6.38 4.07 0.30
N ALA A 146 -5.81 5.02 -0.43
CA ALA A 146 -4.38 5.10 -0.67
C ALA A 146 -3.96 6.54 -0.89
N LYS A 147 -2.70 6.84 -0.60
CA LYS A 147 -2.06 8.10 -0.94
C LYS A 147 -0.73 7.85 -1.65
N ILE A 148 -0.37 8.76 -2.54
CA ILE A 148 0.90 8.75 -3.30
C ILE A 148 1.76 9.89 -2.80
N MET A 149 3.04 9.60 -2.56
CA MET A 149 4.04 10.60 -2.22
C MET A 149 4.76 11.06 -3.48
N TRP A 150 4.74 12.36 -3.70
CA TRP A 150 5.32 13.03 -4.86
C TRP A 150 6.56 13.83 -4.45
N LYS A 151 7.59 13.80 -5.30
CA LYS A 151 8.77 14.63 -5.18
C LYS A 151 9.19 15.14 -6.55
N LYS A 152 9.15 16.46 -6.74
CA LYS A 152 9.50 17.17 -7.98
C LYS A 152 8.76 16.61 -9.20
N GLY A 153 7.45 16.42 -9.06
CA GLY A 153 6.60 15.88 -10.12
C GLY A 153 6.79 14.38 -10.40
N GLU A 154 7.58 13.64 -9.62
CA GLU A 154 7.71 12.18 -9.72
C GLU A 154 7.04 11.50 -8.51
N ALA A 155 6.29 10.44 -8.76
CA ALA A 155 5.74 9.59 -7.71
C ALA A 155 6.86 8.68 -7.17
N ILE A 156 7.16 8.85 -5.88
CA ILE A 156 8.31 8.22 -5.22
C ILE A 156 7.93 7.13 -4.24
N GLY A 157 6.65 7.01 -3.92
CA GLY A 157 6.14 6.00 -3.02
C GLY A 157 4.63 6.12 -2.83
N PHE A 158 4.06 5.20 -2.07
CA PHE A 158 2.65 5.22 -1.72
C PHE A 158 2.43 4.53 -0.37
N TYR A 159 1.27 4.78 0.21
CA TYR A 159 0.74 3.90 1.25
C TYR A 159 -0.74 3.64 1.04
N SER A 160 -1.22 2.50 1.51
CA SER A 160 -2.64 2.11 1.53
C SER A 160 -3.12 1.88 2.95
N VAL A 161 -4.41 2.11 3.16
CA VAL A 161 -5.05 1.93 4.47
C VAL A 161 -6.29 1.05 4.29
N LYS A 162 -6.57 0.23 5.29
CA LYS A 162 -7.89 -0.39 5.51
C LYS A 162 -8.63 0.44 6.55
N PRO A 163 -9.60 1.28 6.14
CA PRO A 163 -10.36 2.08 7.09
C PRO A 163 -11.19 1.21 8.02
N THR A 164 -11.58 1.77 9.17
CA THR A 164 -12.53 1.15 10.09
C THR A 164 -13.81 0.72 9.35
N GLY A 165 -14.30 -0.48 9.64
CA GLY A 165 -15.51 -1.03 9.02
C GLY A 165 -15.32 -1.68 7.65
N SER A 166 -14.15 -1.52 7.01
CA SER A 166 -13.84 -2.21 5.75
C SER A 166 -13.70 -3.74 5.96
N VAL A 167 -14.01 -4.53 4.93
CA VAL A 167 -13.95 -5.99 4.99
C VAL A 167 -12.50 -6.46 5.08
N CYS A 168 -12.22 -7.32 6.05
CA CYS A 168 -10.92 -7.94 6.22
C CYS A 168 -10.79 -9.15 5.28
N THR A 169 -9.83 -9.12 4.37
CA THR A 169 -9.64 -10.17 3.36
C THR A 169 -9.10 -11.47 3.96
N SER A 170 -8.49 -11.43 5.15
CA SER A 170 -7.91 -12.63 5.78
C SER A 170 -8.94 -13.55 6.42
N ARG A 171 -10.14 -13.05 6.78
CA ARG A 171 -11.21 -13.85 7.41
C ARG A 171 -12.57 -13.37 6.92
N ILE A 172 -13.30 -14.28 6.28
CA ILE A 172 -14.66 -14.04 5.79
C ILE A 172 -15.52 -13.54 6.97
N HIS A 173 -16.28 -12.46 6.75
CA HIS A 173 -17.17 -11.78 7.71
C HIS A 173 -16.52 -10.93 8.82
N GLN A 174 -15.19 -10.79 8.88
CA GLN A 174 -14.56 -9.86 9.82
C GLN A 174 -14.39 -8.47 9.17
N LYS A 175 -14.69 -7.41 9.92
CA LYS A 175 -14.43 -6.01 9.53
C LYS A 175 -13.32 -5.43 10.41
N TYR A 176 -12.52 -4.53 9.85
CA TYR A 176 -11.51 -3.80 10.60
C TYR A 176 -12.16 -2.96 11.71
N LYS A 177 -11.63 -3.06 12.94
CA LYS A 177 -12.12 -2.31 14.12
C LYS A 177 -11.44 -0.96 14.32
N LEU A 178 -10.39 -0.71 13.55
CA LEU A 178 -9.58 0.51 13.57
C LEU A 178 -8.97 0.74 12.17
N PRO A 179 -8.50 1.95 11.85
CA PRO A 179 -7.73 2.19 10.63
C PRO A 179 -6.41 1.43 10.70
N VAL A 180 -6.09 0.68 9.63
CA VAL A 180 -4.85 -0.10 9.54
C VAL A 180 -4.05 0.33 8.32
N LEU A 181 -2.84 0.83 8.54
CA LEU A 181 -1.85 1.00 7.49
C LEU A 181 -1.49 -0.37 6.91
N ASP A 182 -1.90 -0.60 5.67
CA ASP A 182 -1.89 -1.90 5.02
C ASP A 182 -0.59 -2.14 4.25
N THR A 183 -0.22 -1.18 3.41
CA THR A 183 1.00 -1.25 2.62
C THR A 183 1.67 0.11 2.66
N MET A 184 3.00 0.14 2.77
CA MET A 184 3.79 1.35 2.64
C MET A 184 5.02 1.01 1.82
N PHE A 185 5.25 1.77 0.76
CA PHE A 185 6.37 1.57 -0.16
C PHE A 185 6.99 2.92 -0.52
N VAL A 186 8.31 2.99 -0.40
CA VAL A 186 9.13 4.10 -0.89
C VAL A 186 10.19 3.51 -1.80
N ARG A 187 10.39 4.14 -2.96
CA ARG A 187 11.40 3.68 -3.92
C ARG A 187 12.81 3.75 -3.34
N LYS A 188 13.65 2.75 -3.60
CA LYS A 188 15.01 2.59 -3.05
C LYS A 188 15.86 3.86 -3.19
N LYS A 189 15.85 4.50 -4.36
CA LYS A 189 16.57 5.77 -4.61
C LYS A 189 16.14 6.94 -3.73
N TYR A 190 15.00 6.83 -3.02
CA TYR A 190 14.43 7.83 -2.14
C TYR A 190 14.30 7.36 -0.67
N ARG A 191 14.84 6.18 -0.33
CA ARG A 191 14.95 5.71 1.06
C ARG A 191 16.15 6.42 1.71
N GLY A 192 15.95 7.06 2.86
CA GLY A 192 17.02 7.77 3.59
C GLY A 192 16.79 9.28 3.84
N ILE A 193 15.61 9.83 3.53
CA ILE A 193 15.28 11.26 3.72
C ILE A 193 13.95 11.38 4.49
N ASP A 194 13.81 10.66 5.61
CA ASP A 194 12.59 10.67 6.45
C ASP A 194 11.29 10.28 5.73
N SER A 195 11.35 9.78 4.48
CA SER A 195 10.17 9.49 3.65
C SER A 195 9.17 8.57 4.36
N GLY A 196 9.67 7.55 5.07
CA GLY A 196 8.83 6.65 5.86
C GLY A 196 8.19 7.34 7.05
N LEU A 197 8.93 8.21 7.75
CA LEU A 197 8.41 9.00 8.87
C LEU A 197 7.33 9.97 8.38
N ILE A 198 7.55 10.69 7.28
CA ILE A 198 6.58 11.61 6.69
C ILE A 198 5.28 10.87 6.33
N MET A 199 5.37 9.68 5.72
CA MET A 199 4.19 8.86 5.44
C MET A 199 3.47 8.38 6.70
N LEU A 200 4.21 8.05 7.76
CA LEU A 200 3.63 7.59 9.02
C LEU A 200 2.95 8.75 9.77
N GLU A 201 3.55 9.94 9.79
CA GLU A 201 2.96 11.17 10.33
C GLU A 201 1.68 11.52 9.60
N ASP A 202 1.70 11.54 8.26
CA ASP A 202 0.51 11.82 7.47
C ASP A 202 -0.58 10.75 7.67
N PHE A 203 -0.22 9.48 7.86
CA PHE A 203 -1.18 8.44 8.25
C PHE A 203 -1.81 8.74 9.61
N VAL A 204 -1.02 9.06 10.63
CA VAL A 204 -1.53 9.37 11.97
C VAL A 204 -2.45 10.60 11.94
N ASP A 205 -2.04 11.66 11.24
CA ASP A 205 -2.82 12.90 11.14
C ASP A 205 -4.10 12.73 10.31
N SER A 206 -4.18 11.71 9.44
CA SER A 206 -5.35 11.44 8.60
C SER A 206 -6.52 10.79 9.36
N PHE A 207 -6.28 10.25 10.57
CA PHE A 207 -7.28 9.46 11.30
C PHE A 207 -7.41 9.94 12.75
N THR A 208 -8.64 10.30 13.13
CA THR A 208 -8.94 10.79 14.48
C THR A 208 -9.21 9.67 15.48
N GLU A 209 -9.26 8.41 15.03
CA GLU A 209 -9.43 7.25 15.90
C GLU A 209 -8.19 6.98 16.77
N GLU A 210 -8.43 6.41 17.95
CA GLU A 210 -7.40 5.83 18.81
C GLU A 210 -7.93 4.46 19.28
N PRO A 211 -7.18 3.36 19.11
CA PRO A 211 -5.83 3.24 18.54
C PRO A 211 -5.77 3.18 16.99
N LEU A 212 -4.56 3.33 16.43
CA LEU A 212 -4.24 3.14 15.01
C LEU A 212 -3.42 1.87 14.76
N GLY A 213 -3.64 1.23 13.62
CA GLY A 213 -3.06 -0.06 13.29
C GLY A 213 -1.98 0.00 12.20
N LEU A 214 -0.98 -0.86 12.31
CA LEU A 214 -0.02 -1.21 11.26
C LEU A 214 -0.15 -2.71 10.98
N ARG A 215 -0.32 -3.10 9.71
CA ARG A 215 -0.62 -4.50 9.35
C ARG A 215 0.54 -5.45 9.69
N TYR A 216 0.21 -6.61 10.26
CA TYR A 216 1.13 -7.75 10.41
C TYR A 216 1.30 -8.55 9.10
N PRO A 217 2.48 -9.13 8.83
CA PRO A 217 3.72 -8.98 9.58
C PRO A 217 4.39 -7.65 9.27
N LEU A 218 4.91 -7.00 10.30
CA LEU A 218 6.00 -6.05 10.09
C LEU A 218 7.22 -6.92 9.77
N THR A 219 7.77 -6.80 8.56
CA THR A 219 8.76 -7.74 8.00
C THR A 219 9.87 -8.09 9.02
N PRO A 220 10.28 -9.37 9.16
CA PRO A 220 11.24 -9.80 10.18
C PRO A 220 12.61 -9.13 10.11
N PHE A 221 12.99 -8.61 8.94
CA PHE A 221 14.18 -7.77 8.74
C PHE A 221 13.88 -6.32 9.17
N ILE A 222 13.52 -6.16 10.44
CA ILE A 222 13.01 -4.94 11.09
C ILE A 222 13.97 -3.75 10.95
N VAL A 223 15.27 -4.00 10.78
CA VAL A 223 16.29 -2.97 10.55
C VAL A 223 16.18 -2.35 9.14
N PHE A 224 15.69 -3.09 8.15
CA PHE A 224 15.61 -2.66 6.75
C PHE A 224 14.19 -2.33 6.28
N SER A 225 13.17 -2.66 7.08
CA SER A 225 11.79 -2.31 6.76
C SER A 225 11.53 -0.81 6.97
N CYS A 226 11.10 -0.13 5.91
CA CYS A 226 10.75 1.30 5.92
C CYS A 226 9.74 1.64 7.03
N VAL A 227 8.79 0.74 7.30
CA VAL A 227 7.75 0.95 8.33
C VAL A 227 8.35 0.89 9.73
N CYS A 228 9.25 -0.05 10.00
CA CYS A 228 9.88 -0.20 11.30
C CYS A 228 10.83 0.96 11.62
N SER A 229 11.64 1.38 10.64
CA SER A 229 12.48 2.57 10.76
C SER A 229 11.63 3.82 11.03
N ALA A 230 10.54 4.00 10.30
CA ALA A 230 9.59 5.09 10.52
C ALA A 230 8.98 5.05 11.93
N CYS A 231 8.59 3.87 12.44
CA CYS A 231 8.03 3.72 13.77
C CYS A 231 9.02 4.11 14.88
N LYS A 232 10.30 3.75 14.73
CA LYS A 232 11.35 4.15 15.67
C LYS A 232 11.49 5.67 15.72
N GLN A 233 11.68 6.29 14.55
CA GLN A 233 11.81 7.75 14.44
C GLN A 233 10.56 8.48 14.96
N TYR A 234 9.37 7.94 14.69
CA TYR A 234 8.11 8.50 15.14
C TYR A 234 8.01 8.49 16.67
N LEU A 235 8.33 7.37 17.32
CA LEU A 235 8.27 7.25 18.78
C LEU A 235 9.32 8.11 19.49
N GLU A 236 10.48 8.30 18.86
CA GLU A 236 11.53 9.23 19.34
C GLU A 236 11.05 10.69 19.24
N LYS A 237 10.39 11.05 18.14
CA LYS A 237 9.85 12.41 17.91
C LYS A 237 8.60 12.71 18.75
N TYR A 238 7.76 11.71 19.00
CA TYR A 238 6.48 11.82 19.71
C TYR A 238 6.37 10.81 20.87
N PRO A 239 7.08 11.03 21.99
CA PRO A 239 7.04 10.11 23.13
C PRO A 239 5.69 10.04 23.83
N GLU A 240 4.76 10.95 23.55
CA GLU A 240 3.39 10.92 24.10
C GLU A 240 2.50 9.88 23.40
N ASP A 241 2.85 9.47 22.18
CA ASP A 241 2.05 8.58 21.34
C ASP A 241 2.38 7.09 21.56
N LYS A 242 2.99 6.76 22.70
CA LYS A 242 3.41 5.38 23.08
C LYS A 242 2.30 4.33 22.96
N ASN A 243 1.04 4.73 23.15
CA ASN A 243 -0.13 3.87 23.12
C ASN A 243 -0.98 4.04 21.85
N LEU A 244 -0.52 4.84 20.87
CA LEU A 244 -1.29 5.14 19.67
C LEU A 244 -1.16 4.05 18.60
N LEU A 245 0.06 3.59 18.34
CA LEU A 245 0.38 2.68 17.24
C LEU A 245 0.45 1.22 17.70
N TRP A 246 -0.28 0.36 16.98
CA TRP A 246 -0.38 -1.07 17.26
C TRP A 246 -0.13 -1.89 16.01
N GLN A 247 0.68 -2.93 16.10
CA GLN A 247 0.69 -3.98 15.09
C GLN A 247 -0.63 -4.75 15.17
N VAL A 248 -1.28 -4.94 14.02
CA VAL A 248 -2.60 -5.54 13.91
C VAL A 248 -2.56 -6.79 13.04
N GLU A 249 -2.99 -7.91 13.62
CA GLU A 249 -3.32 -9.14 12.92
C GLU A 249 -4.83 -9.17 12.61
N GLY A 250 -5.24 -9.67 11.45
CA GLY A 250 -6.67 -9.80 11.09
C GLY A 250 -7.46 -8.50 11.15
N GLY A 251 -8.63 -8.51 11.81
CA GLY A 251 -9.54 -7.38 11.94
C GLY A 251 -9.20 -6.37 13.03
N GLY A 252 -8.22 -6.67 13.88
CA GLY A 252 -7.78 -5.78 14.96
C GLY A 252 -8.68 -5.81 16.19
N ASP A 253 -9.08 -7.00 16.62
CA ASP A 253 -9.61 -7.22 17.97
C ASP A 253 -8.50 -7.05 19.03
N TRP A 254 -8.86 -6.88 20.30
CA TRP A 254 -7.90 -6.57 21.37
C TRP A 254 -6.74 -7.59 21.49
N PHE A 255 -7.03 -8.88 21.30
CA PHE A 255 -6.05 -9.97 21.35
C PHE A 255 -5.22 -10.08 20.06
N GLN A 256 -5.58 -9.34 19.01
CA GLN A 256 -4.87 -9.29 17.73
C GLN A 256 -3.93 -8.08 17.62
N LYS A 257 -3.78 -7.32 18.72
CA LYS A 257 -2.97 -6.11 18.78
C LYS A 257 -1.71 -6.34 19.60
N LYS A 258 -0.58 -5.87 19.08
CA LYS A 258 0.70 -5.79 19.80
C LYS A 258 1.19 -4.35 19.76
N SER A 259 1.58 -3.78 20.89
CA SER A 259 2.05 -2.39 20.93
C SER A 259 3.33 -2.22 20.11
N ILE A 260 3.37 -1.24 19.21
CA ILE A 260 4.57 -0.96 18.42
C ILE A 260 5.74 -0.55 19.31
N MET A 261 5.47 0.21 20.37
CA MET A 261 6.50 0.58 21.36
C MET A 261 7.13 -0.67 21.98
N SER A 262 6.31 -1.65 22.37
CA SER A 262 6.83 -2.92 22.93
C SER A 262 7.67 -3.72 21.93
N ILE A 263 7.29 -3.71 20.65
CA ILE A 263 8.03 -4.39 19.57
C ILE A 263 9.39 -3.71 19.36
N VAL A 264 9.41 -2.38 19.28
CA VAL A 264 10.63 -1.59 19.11
C VAL A 264 11.60 -1.76 20.28
N GLN A 265 11.09 -1.71 21.52
CA GLN A 265 11.93 -1.90 22.72
C GLN A 265 12.56 -3.29 22.77
N LYS A 266 11.78 -4.34 22.51
CA LYS A 266 12.28 -5.72 22.48
C LYS A 266 13.39 -5.90 21.44
N GLU A 267 13.28 -5.22 20.31
CA GLU A 267 14.29 -5.29 19.25
C GLU A 267 15.57 -4.53 19.62
N ASN A 268 15.45 -3.35 20.23
CA ASN A 268 16.62 -2.61 20.71
C ASN A 268 17.41 -3.42 21.76
N LEU A 269 16.72 -4.17 22.63
CA LEU A 269 17.36 -5.10 23.56
C LEU A 269 18.12 -6.22 22.83
N ARG A 270 17.52 -6.83 21.80
CA ARG A 270 18.18 -7.87 20.99
C ARG A 270 19.45 -7.38 20.30
N ILE A 271 19.41 -6.18 19.71
CA ILE A 271 20.57 -5.55 19.06
C ILE A 271 21.68 -5.24 20.09
N ALA A 272 21.29 -4.75 21.28
CA ALA A 272 22.23 -4.51 22.37
C ALA A 272 22.86 -5.81 22.92
N GLU A 273 22.13 -6.92 22.92
CA GLU A 273 22.64 -8.23 23.30
C GLU A 273 23.58 -8.83 22.24
N ALA A 274 23.25 -8.68 20.95
CA ALA A 274 24.08 -9.15 19.84
C ALA A 274 25.43 -8.43 19.80
N SER A 275 25.43 -7.09 19.90
CA SER A 275 26.65 -6.29 19.95
C SER A 275 27.54 -6.63 21.17
N LYS A 276 26.94 -6.94 22.32
CA LYS A 276 27.71 -7.41 23.50
C LYS A 276 28.31 -8.80 23.32
N LYS A 277 27.70 -9.70 22.53
CA LYS A 277 28.24 -11.02 22.22
C LYS A 277 29.40 -10.94 21.22
N GLU A 278 29.28 -10.07 20.23
CA GLU A 278 30.32 -9.82 19.21
C GLU A 278 31.57 -9.16 19.83
N ASN A 279 31.38 -8.21 20.75
CA ASN A 279 32.50 -7.62 21.50
C ASN A 279 33.19 -8.62 22.46
N LYS A 280 32.48 -9.67 22.91
CA LYS A 280 33.08 -10.74 23.72
C LYS A 280 33.84 -11.77 22.86
N SER A 281 33.38 -12.08 21.64
CA SER A 281 34.11 -12.98 20.75
C SER A 281 35.44 -12.37 20.29
N LEU A 282 35.50 -11.06 20.07
CA LEU A 282 36.74 -10.34 19.74
C LEU A 282 37.76 -10.31 20.89
N GLN A 283 37.33 -10.52 22.14
CA GLN A 283 38.24 -10.65 23.29
C GLN A 283 38.64 -12.10 23.60
N THR A 284 38.06 -13.09 22.92
CA THR A 284 38.32 -14.52 23.20
C THR A 284 39.29 -15.14 22.18
N GLU A 285 39.62 -14.46 21.07
CA GLU A 285 40.57 -14.97 20.06
C GLU A 285 42.05 -14.78 20.41
N ASP A 286 42.39 -14.02 21.45
CA ASP A 286 43.78 -13.73 21.81
C ASP A 286 44.40 -14.72 22.83
N ASN A 287 43.66 -15.77 23.22
CA ASN A 287 44.19 -16.80 24.11
C ASN A 287 43.63 -18.18 23.78
N SER A 288 44.36 -18.91 22.93
CA SER A 288 44.81 -20.29 23.19
C SER A 288 44.97 -21.06 21.88
N CYS A 289 46.23 -21.28 21.50
CA CYS A 289 46.61 -22.22 20.46
C CYS A 289 46.67 -23.68 20.99
N GLN A 290 46.03 -24.59 20.25
CA GLN A 290 46.34 -26.03 20.05
C GLN A 290 45.93 -27.08 21.11
N PRO A 291 45.87 -28.40 20.76
CA PRO A 291 45.46 -29.06 19.49
C PRO A 291 44.48 -30.24 19.67
N ALA A 292 44.03 -30.79 18.53
CA ALA A 292 43.02 -31.83 18.33
C ALA A 292 43.49 -33.29 18.55
N VAL A 293 42.54 -34.21 18.85
CA VAL A 293 42.61 -35.67 18.56
C VAL A 293 41.19 -36.29 18.36
N SER A 294 40.98 -36.86 17.16
CA SER A 294 40.30 -38.09 16.68
C SER A 294 38.93 -38.59 17.20
N GLU A 295 37.93 -38.80 16.30
CA GLU A 295 37.45 -40.10 15.68
C GLU A 295 36.50 -40.93 16.61
N ALA A 296 35.45 -41.65 16.22
CA ALA A 296 34.75 -41.98 14.96
C ALA A 296 33.40 -42.68 15.31
N SER A 297 32.61 -43.01 14.28
CA SER A 297 31.53 -44.02 14.16
C SER A 297 30.04 -43.56 14.19
N GLY A 298 29.33 -43.84 13.08
CA GLY A 298 27.86 -43.86 12.93
C GLY A 298 27.31 -45.30 13.02
N PRO A 299 26.21 -45.72 12.32
CA PRO A 299 25.31 -44.98 11.42
C PRO A 299 23.78 -45.27 11.65
N ARG A 300 22.99 -44.86 10.64
CA ARG A 300 21.52 -44.73 10.51
C ARG A 300 20.76 -46.05 10.25
N THR A 301 19.43 -46.01 10.43
CA THR A 301 18.45 -46.89 9.75
C THR A 301 17.20 -46.10 9.32
N GLU A 302 16.78 -46.32 8.07
CA GLU A 302 15.60 -45.81 7.35
C GLU A 302 14.33 -46.64 7.63
N VAL A 303 13.13 -46.05 7.44
CA VAL A 303 11.94 -46.76 6.89
C VAL A 303 11.02 -45.76 6.14
N GLU A 304 10.73 -46.05 4.86
CA GLU A 304 9.68 -45.46 4.00
C GLU A 304 8.31 -46.16 4.18
N THR A 305 7.19 -45.52 3.75
CA THR A 305 6.19 -46.08 2.77
C THR A 305 4.93 -45.18 2.60
N GLN A 306 4.78 -44.63 1.38
CA GLN A 306 3.62 -44.44 0.47
C GLN A 306 2.31 -43.63 0.77
N LEU A 307 2.10 -42.61 -0.11
CA LEU A 307 0.96 -42.26 -1.01
C LEU A 307 -0.54 -42.31 -0.59
N SER A 308 -1.28 -41.21 -0.84
CA SER A 308 -2.39 -41.14 -1.82
C SER A 308 -2.96 -39.71 -2.03
N VAL A 309 -3.66 -39.53 -3.16
CA VAL A 309 -4.19 -38.30 -3.79
C VAL A 309 -5.69 -38.15 -3.44
N ASP A 310 -6.23 -36.93 -3.35
CA ASP A 310 -7.59 -36.64 -3.85
C ASP A 310 -7.91 -35.16 -4.10
N THR A 311 -8.70 -34.94 -5.16
CA THR A 311 -9.13 -33.66 -5.76
C THR A 311 -10.58 -33.38 -5.40
N ILE A 312 -10.94 -32.18 -4.92
CA ILE A 312 -12.34 -31.71 -4.88
C ILE A 312 -12.46 -30.24 -5.31
N GLN A 313 -13.45 -30.02 -6.17
CA GLN A 313 -13.81 -28.82 -6.94
C GLN A 313 -15.04 -28.11 -6.31
N LYS A 314 -15.30 -26.85 -6.72
CA LYS A 314 -16.53 -25.99 -6.58
C LYS A 314 -16.60 -25.10 -5.31
N LYS A 315 -17.21 -23.90 -5.30
CA LYS A 315 -18.10 -23.15 -6.22
C LYS A 315 -18.10 -21.65 -5.82
N SER A 316 -18.26 -20.76 -6.80
CA SER A 316 -18.35 -19.29 -6.66
C SER A 316 -19.80 -18.81 -6.52
N THR A 317 -20.05 -17.82 -5.65
CA THR A 317 -21.29 -17.02 -5.64
C THR A 317 -20.96 -15.54 -5.41
N THR A 318 -21.46 -14.69 -6.32
CA THR A 318 -21.24 -13.24 -6.38
C THR A 318 -22.40 -12.49 -5.71
N MET A 319 -22.12 -11.54 -4.83
CA MET A 319 -23.09 -10.51 -4.41
C MET A 319 -22.49 -9.11 -4.52
N LYS A 320 -23.20 -8.22 -5.23
CA LYS A 320 -22.88 -6.81 -5.45
C LYS A 320 -23.25 -5.98 -4.21
N CYS A 321 -22.45 -4.99 -3.85
CA CYS A 321 -22.84 -3.92 -2.92
C CYS A 321 -22.21 -2.58 -3.32
N TYR A 322 -23.04 -1.53 -3.29
CA TYR A 322 -22.76 -0.16 -3.73
C TYR A 322 -21.87 0.62 -2.72
N PRO A 323 -21.05 1.59 -3.16
CA PRO A 323 -20.20 2.38 -2.27
C PRO A 323 -20.90 3.68 -1.79
N ASN A 324 -20.93 3.88 -0.48
CA ASN A 324 -21.19 5.20 0.13
C ASN A 324 -19.85 5.91 0.36
N VAL A 325 -19.76 7.15 -0.12
CA VAL A 325 -18.59 8.04 -0.02
C VAL A 325 -18.68 8.84 1.28
N THR A 326 -17.65 8.78 2.11
CA THR A 326 -17.45 9.69 3.26
C THR A 326 -16.28 10.64 2.97
N ASN A 327 -16.56 11.94 3.06
CA ASN A 327 -15.59 13.03 2.91
C ASN A 327 -14.68 13.10 4.15
N VAL A 328 -13.37 13.24 3.93
CA VAL A 328 -12.38 13.47 5.00
C VAL A 328 -11.66 14.80 4.70
N SER A 329 -11.68 15.69 5.69
CA SER A 329 -11.04 17.00 5.68
C SER A 329 -9.53 16.91 5.88
N ILE A 330 -8.77 17.74 5.17
CA ILE A 330 -7.31 17.85 5.26
C ILE A 330 -6.94 18.77 6.43
N TRP A 331 -6.26 18.25 7.44
CA TRP A 331 -5.58 19.04 8.49
C TRP A 331 -4.07 18.87 8.30
N THR A 332 -3.32 19.95 8.11
CA THR A 332 -1.85 19.94 8.15
C THR A 332 -1.37 20.46 9.50
N ARG A 333 -0.59 19.65 10.21
CA ARG A 333 -0.10 19.96 11.57
C ARG A 333 1.21 20.75 11.48
N SER A 334 1.22 21.98 11.98
CA SER A 334 2.47 22.65 12.35
C SER A 334 2.96 22.10 13.69
N SER A 335 4.27 22.12 13.91
CA SER A 335 5.02 21.48 15.01
C SER A 335 4.58 21.82 16.44
N HIS A 336 3.54 22.64 16.65
CA HIS A 336 3.10 23.12 17.95
C HIS A 336 1.63 22.87 18.31
N LEU A 337 0.81 22.28 17.42
CA LEU A 337 -0.61 22.06 17.73
C LEU A 337 -0.87 20.63 18.21
N LYS A 338 -1.16 20.52 19.51
CA LYS A 338 -1.54 19.30 20.24
C LYS A 338 -2.82 18.67 19.64
N ARG A 339 -2.89 17.33 19.60
CA ARG A 339 -4.18 16.63 19.46
C ARG A 339 -4.99 16.93 20.73
N GLN A 340 -5.99 17.80 20.65
CA GLN A 340 -6.91 18.01 21.77
C GLN A 340 -7.69 16.71 21.99
N ARG A 341 -7.37 15.99 23.07
CA ARG A 341 -8.18 14.87 23.56
C ARG A 341 -9.53 15.42 24.00
N LEU A 342 -10.55 15.32 23.14
CA LEU A 342 -11.93 15.65 23.50
C LEU A 342 -12.50 14.51 24.36
N ASN A 343 -12.21 14.54 25.66
CA ASN A 343 -12.88 13.68 26.62
C ASN A 343 -14.25 14.32 26.93
N ARG A 344 -15.29 13.97 26.16
CA ARG A 344 -16.67 14.37 26.46
C ARG A 344 -17.43 13.17 27.00
N SER A 345 -17.43 13.04 28.33
CA SER A 345 -18.42 12.27 29.07
C SER A 345 -19.81 12.75 28.67
N ARG A 346 -20.59 11.89 28.00
CA ARG A 346 -22.02 12.14 27.78
C ARG A 346 -22.77 11.69 29.03
N GLN A 347 -23.17 12.65 29.85
CA GLN A 347 -24.37 12.50 30.66
C GLN A 347 -25.57 12.65 29.70
N GLU A 348 -26.48 11.68 29.73
CA GLU A 348 -27.81 11.75 29.13
C GLU A 348 -28.64 12.83 29.81
N PRO A 349 -29.53 13.53 29.07
CA PRO A 349 -30.78 14.01 29.62
C PRO A 349 -31.94 13.21 29.02
N GLY A 350 -32.84 12.80 29.91
CA GLY A 350 -33.97 11.93 29.61
C GLY A 350 -35.13 12.61 28.89
N LEU A 351 -36.01 11.75 28.40
CA LEU A 351 -37.36 12.04 27.92
C LEU A 351 -38.17 12.84 28.95
N GLU A 352 -38.81 13.93 28.53
CA GLU A 352 -40.19 14.22 28.91
C GLU A 352 -40.97 14.83 27.74
N THR A 353 -42.13 14.26 27.50
CA THR A 353 -43.21 14.68 26.60
C THR A 353 -44.18 15.62 27.30
N SER A 354 -44.74 16.64 26.64
CA SER A 354 -46.20 16.88 26.55
C SER A 354 -46.61 18.24 25.96
N GLN A 355 -47.62 18.16 25.09
CA GLN A 355 -48.81 19.01 24.89
C GLN A 355 -48.74 20.52 24.58
N ARG A 356 -49.21 20.85 23.36
CA ARG A 356 -50.41 21.68 23.03
C ARG A 356 -50.87 22.74 24.04
N ASP A 357 -50.98 24.01 23.62
CA ASP A 357 -52.24 24.63 23.17
C ASP A 357 -52.12 26.14 22.87
N GLU A 358 -52.83 26.52 21.79
CA GLU A 358 -53.64 27.72 21.49
C GLU A 358 -53.26 29.18 21.85
N GLU A 359 -53.37 30.01 20.79
CA GLU A 359 -54.05 31.34 20.70
C GLU A 359 -53.86 32.40 21.81
N ASN A 360 -53.37 33.61 21.47
CA ASN A 360 -54.16 34.71 20.87
C ASN A 360 -53.47 36.10 20.98
N THR A 361 -53.61 36.86 19.88
CA THR A 361 -53.77 38.34 19.74
C THR A 361 -52.78 39.35 20.34
N LEU A 362 -52.12 40.17 19.49
CA LEU A 362 -52.51 41.57 19.20
C LEU A 362 -51.50 42.33 18.31
N GLN A 363 -52.03 42.80 17.16
CA GLN A 363 -51.82 44.06 16.41
C GLN A 363 -50.45 44.79 16.41
N VAL A 364 -50.04 45.28 15.22
CA VAL A 364 -50.14 46.71 14.84
C VAL A 364 -49.63 47.00 13.40
N SER A 365 -50.41 47.84 12.70
CA SER A 365 -50.16 48.74 11.54
C SER A 365 -49.62 48.20 10.21
N LYS A 366 -50.40 48.19 9.12
CA LYS A 366 -50.66 49.30 8.15
C LYS A 366 -49.42 49.82 7.41
N ASN A 367 -49.34 49.57 6.09
CA ASN A 367 -49.58 50.61 5.08
C ASN A 367 -49.63 50.05 3.65
N ARG A 368 -50.71 50.46 2.98
CA ARG A 368 -51.03 50.57 1.54
C ARG A 368 -50.56 49.52 0.53
#